data_AF-A0A967LKF7-F1
#
_entry.id   AF-A0A967LKF7-F1
#
_cell.length_a   1.000
_cell.length_b   1.000
_cell.length_c   1.000
_cell.angle_alpha   90.00
_cell.angle_beta   90.00
_cell.angle_gamma   90.00
#
_symmetry.space_group_name_H-M   'P 1'
#
loop_
_entity.id
_entity.type
_entity.pdbx_description
1 polymer ?
#
loop_
_entity_poly.entity_id
_entity_poly.type
_entity_poly.pdbx_seq_one_letter_code
_entity_poly.pdbx_strand_id
1 'polypeptide(L)'
;MKDTVASKFAYAAALFFILGMIVVIGMGIQNEFEGAPPPRVIAYVFAGLAFHFALLPVISALPAPFWAKASGYVWVVVDNMILMLTLYSTSAEIIDPLRWGIHLAAATWIFGASLTQQGFSRWAGFIVALGMSGASLGGGFNESALLLLRVAGPFMVIWLIMAGIRLGKSDAVSA
;
A
#
# COMPACT_ATOMS: atom_id res chain seq x y z
N MET A 1 -6.17 -12.49 -22.73
CA MET A 1 -5.55 -12.87 -21.43
C MET A 1 -6.68 -13.27 -20.51
N LYS A 2 -6.61 -14.42 -19.83
CA LYS A 2 -7.62 -14.78 -18.83
C LYS A 2 -7.21 -14.14 -17.51
N ASP A 3 -7.96 -13.14 -17.05
CA ASP A 3 -7.65 -12.48 -15.79
C ASP A 3 -7.97 -13.39 -14.61
N THR A 4 -6.94 -13.72 -13.84
CA THR A 4 -7.07 -14.46 -12.58
C THR A 4 -7.76 -13.60 -11.54
N VAL A 5 -8.29 -14.23 -10.50
CA VAL A 5 -8.88 -13.50 -9.36
C VAL A 5 -7.84 -12.52 -8.78
N ALA A 6 -6.61 -12.98 -8.53
CA ALA A 6 -5.54 -12.14 -8.00
C ALA A 6 -5.13 -10.99 -8.93
N SER A 7 -5.17 -11.20 -10.26
CA SER A 7 -4.94 -10.13 -11.25
C SER A 7 -5.96 -8.99 -11.11
N LYS A 8 -7.26 -9.33 -11.04
CA LYS A 8 -8.34 -8.35 -10.85
C LYS A 8 -8.19 -7.59 -9.54
N PHE A 9 -7.80 -8.30 -8.47
CA PHE A 9 -7.55 -7.69 -7.17
C PHE A 9 -6.32 -6.77 -7.15
N ALA A 10 -5.28 -7.05 -7.95
CA ALA A 10 -4.16 -6.13 -8.11
C ALA A 10 -4.57 -4.81 -8.78
N TYR A 11 -5.42 -4.86 -9.82
CA TYR A 11 -5.97 -3.65 -10.44
C TYR A 11 -6.93 -2.91 -9.50
N ALA A 12 -7.75 -3.63 -8.74
CA ALA A 12 -8.62 -3.02 -7.73
C ALA A 12 -7.79 -2.30 -6.65
N ALA A 13 -6.72 -2.93 -6.16
CA ALA A 13 -5.80 -2.31 -5.22
C ALA A 13 -5.18 -1.03 -5.81
N ALA A 14 -4.70 -1.06 -7.05
CA ALA A 14 -4.18 0.14 -7.72
C ALA A 14 -5.22 1.28 -7.77
N LEU A 15 -6.47 0.96 -8.13
CA LEU A 15 -7.57 1.93 -8.17
C LEU A 15 -7.85 2.54 -6.79
N PHE A 16 -8.03 1.71 -5.77
CA PHE A 16 -8.34 2.20 -4.42
C PHE A 16 -7.18 2.99 -3.81
N PHE A 17 -5.93 2.63 -4.13
CA PHE A 17 -4.76 3.41 -3.76
C PHE A 17 -4.80 4.81 -4.41
N ILE A 18 -5.10 4.91 -5.71
CA ILE A 18 -5.27 6.20 -6.40
C ILE A 18 -6.36 7.03 -5.73
N LEU A 19 -7.53 6.44 -5.45
CA LEU A 19 -8.63 7.13 -4.79
C LEU A 19 -8.22 7.67 -3.41
N GLY A 20 -7.53 6.85 -2.60
CA GLY A 20 -6.96 7.28 -1.33
C GLY A 20 -5.98 8.44 -1.47
N MET A 21 -5.08 8.37 -2.46
CA MET A 21 -4.08 9.42 -2.72
C MET A 21 -4.71 10.73 -3.20
N ILE A 22 -5.79 10.69 -3.98
CA ILE A 22 -6.53 11.90 -4.38
C ILE A 22 -7.08 12.61 -3.13
N VAL A 23 -7.62 11.86 -2.17
CA VAL A 23 -8.12 12.45 -0.92
C VAL A 23 -6.96 13.01 -0.09
N VAL A 24 -5.89 12.24 0.12
CA VAL A 24 -4.73 12.67 0.93
C VAL A 24 -4.06 13.92 0.35
N ILE A 25 -3.69 13.88 -0.93
CA ILE A 25 -2.89 14.93 -1.58
C ILE A 25 -3.76 16.12 -1.97
N GLY A 26 -4.97 15.86 -2.48
CA GLY A 26 -5.84 16.92 -3.00
C GLY A 26 -6.66 17.65 -1.93
N MET A 27 -7.05 16.95 -0.86
CA MET A 27 -7.98 17.51 0.15
C MET A 27 -7.36 17.63 1.54
N GLY A 28 -6.22 16.98 1.79
CA GLY A 28 -5.64 16.82 3.12
C GLY A 28 -6.48 15.90 4.01
N ILE A 29 -5.83 15.33 5.03
CA ILE A 29 -6.52 14.50 6.03
C ILE A 29 -6.54 15.24 7.35
N GLN A 30 -7.74 15.41 7.87
CA GLN A 30 -7.97 15.90 9.22
C GLN A 30 -8.14 14.68 10.12
N ASN A 31 -7.13 14.38 10.94
CA ASN A 31 -7.17 13.28 11.90
C ASN A 31 -8.01 13.61 13.14
N GLU A 32 -8.23 14.89 13.44
CA GLU A 32 -8.95 15.34 14.64
C GLU A 32 -10.17 16.16 14.26
N PHE A 33 -11.36 15.77 14.73
CA PHE A 33 -12.62 16.43 14.42
C PHE A 33 -13.62 16.26 15.57
N GLU A 34 -14.56 17.21 15.69
CA GLU A 34 -15.63 17.12 16.68
C GLU A 34 -16.85 16.40 16.11
N GLY A 35 -17.37 15.42 16.86
CA GLY A 35 -18.58 14.68 16.49
C GLY A 35 -18.35 13.62 15.40
N ALA A 36 -19.14 13.66 14.34
CA ALA A 36 -19.13 12.65 13.29
C ALA A 36 -17.94 12.83 12.32
N PRO A 37 -17.36 11.74 11.77
CA PRO A 37 -16.25 11.83 10.85
C PRO A 37 -16.63 12.60 9.58
N PRO A 38 -15.82 13.59 9.14
CA PRO A 38 -16.06 14.32 7.91
C PRO A 38 -16.14 13.38 6.69
N PRO A 39 -16.93 13.69 5.66
CA PRO A 39 -17.05 12.84 4.47
C PRO A 39 -15.71 12.48 3.80
N ARG A 40 -14.73 13.40 3.82
CA ARG A 40 -13.37 13.15 3.31
C ARG A 40 -12.62 12.08 4.12
N VAL A 41 -12.79 12.06 5.44
CA VAL A 41 -12.17 11.05 6.32
C VAL A 41 -12.78 9.69 6.04
N ILE A 42 -14.11 9.63 5.94
CA ILE A 42 -14.82 8.41 5.56
C ILE A 42 -14.33 7.91 4.20
N ALA A 43 -14.27 8.77 3.19
CA ALA A 43 -13.80 8.38 1.85
C ALA A 43 -12.37 7.84 1.87
N TYR A 44 -11.45 8.50 2.58
CA TYR A 44 -10.08 8.03 2.74
C TYR A 44 -10.00 6.67 3.42
N VAL A 45 -10.67 6.52 4.57
CA VAL A 45 -10.63 5.28 5.36
C VAL A 45 -11.18 4.12 4.54
N PHE A 46 -12.32 4.31 3.88
CA PHE A 46 -12.93 3.26 3.07
C PHE A 46 -12.10 2.90 1.84
N ALA A 47 -11.50 3.89 1.16
CA ALA A 47 -10.56 3.63 0.08
C ALA A 47 -9.33 2.86 0.56
N GLY A 48 -8.76 3.23 1.72
CA GLY A 48 -7.64 2.52 2.33
C GLY A 48 -7.97 1.09 2.73
N LEU A 49 -9.12 0.86 3.37
CA LEU A 49 -9.58 -0.48 3.73
C LEU A 49 -9.79 -1.35 2.48
N ALA A 50 -10.45 -0.80 1.45
CA ALA A 50 -10.67 -1.50 0.19
C ALA A 50 -9.35 -1.83 -0.53
N PHE A 51 -8.38 -0.91 -0.52
CA PHE A 51 -7.03 -1.14 -1.00
C PHE A 51 -6.37 -2.33 -0.29
N HIS A 52 -6.32 -2.32 1.04
CA HIS A 52 -5.66 -3.37 1.81
C HIS A 52 -6.35 -4.73 1.68
N PHE A 53 -7.70 -4.78 1.66
CA PHE A 53 -8.41 -6.03 1.40
C PHE A 53 -8.14 -6.56 0.01
N ALA A 54 -8.04 -5.68 -0.99
CA ALA A 54 -7.69 -6.08 -2.34
C ALA A 54 -6.25 -6.61 -2.46
N LEU A 55 -5.35 -6.26 -1.52
CA LEU A 55 -4.00 -6.83 -1.50
C LEU A 55 -3.94 -8.27 -1.00
N LEU A 56 -4.93 -8.77 -0.23
CA LEU A 56 -4.84 -10.12 0.35
C LEU A 56 -4.65 -11.23 -0.70
N PRO A 57 -5.44 -11.29 -1.79
CA PRO A 57 -5.21 -12.27 -2.86
C PRO A 57 -3.89 -12.03 -3.60
N VAL A 58 -3.44 -10.77 -3.69
CA VAL A 58 -2.20 -10.38 -4.37
C VAL A 58 -0.97 -10.86 -3.59
N ILE A 59 -0.96 -10.65 -2.27
CA ILE A 59 0.08 -11.15 -1.35
C ILE A 59 0.17 -12.67 -1.44
N SER A 60 -0.98 -13.34 -1.45
CA SER A 60 -1.05 -14.80 -1.55
C SER A 60 -0.46 -15.30 -2.87
N ALA A 61 -0.86 -14.71 -4.00
CA ALA A 61 -0.54 -15.20 -5.33
C ALA A 61 0.85 -14.81 -5.84
N LEU A 62 1.38 -13.64 -5.46
CA LEU A 62 2.70 -13.21 -5.93
C LEU A 62 3.81 -14.13 -5.39
N PRO A 63 4.77 -14.57 -6.23
CA PRO A 63 5.92 -15.31 -5.74
C PRO A 63 6.79 -14.41 -4.84
N ALA A 64 7.01 -14.84 -3.61
CA ALA A 64 7.85 -14.16 -2.63
C ALA A 64 8.28 -15.16 -1.54
N PRO A 65 9.41 -14.93 -0.84
CA PRO A 65 9.75 -15.70 0.35
C PRO A 65 8.63 -15.66 1.41
N PHE A 66 8.52 -16.72 2.22
CA PHE A 66 7.44 -16.82 3.22
C PHE A 66 7.44 -15.64 4.21
N TRP A 67 8.62 -15.18 4.64
CA TRP A 67 8.76 -14.05 5.55
C TRP A 67 8.22 -12.76 4.93
N ALA A 68 8.41 -12.56 3.63
CA ALA A 68 7.92 -11.38 2.92
C ALA A 68 6.40 -11.38 2.84
N LYS A 69 5.79 -12.53 2.55
CA LYS A 69 4.33 -12.68 2.55
C LYS A 69 3.74 -12.42 3.93
N ALA A 70 4.36 -12.99 4.97
CA ALA A 70 3.95 -12.75 6.36
C ALA A 70 3.99 -11.25 6.70
N SER A 71 5.05 -10.53 6.34
CA SER A 71 5.13 -9.09 6.50
C SER A 71 4.03 -8.34 5.75
N GLY A 72 3.66 -8.78 4.54
CA GLY A 72 2.58 -8.19 3.76
C GLY A 72 1.22 -8.31 4.44
N TYR A 73 0.92 -9.49 4.99
CA TYR A 73 -0.30 -9.69 5.77
C TYR A 73 -0.33 -8.87 7.06
N VAL A 74 0.81 -8.81 7.78
CA VAL A 74 0.95 -7.97 8.98
C VAL A 74 0.70 -6.51 8.64
N TRP A 75 1.28 -6.01 7.55
CA TRP A 75 1.04 -4.65 7.09
C TRP A 75 -0.45 -4.39 6.86
N VAL A 76 -1.12 -5.21 6.04
CA VAL A 76 -2.56 -5.05 5.75
C VAL A 76 -3.40 -5.00 7.03
N VAL A 77 -3.16 -5.91 7.97
CA VAL A 77 -3.95 -5.98 9.21
C VAL A 77 -3.74 -4.74 10.07
N VAL A 78 -2.49 -4.36 10.31
CA VAL A 78 -2.16 -3.26 11.22
C VAL A 78 -2.54 -1.91 10.60
N ASP A 79 -2.32 -1.71 9.30
CA ASP A 79 -2.67 -0.45 8.64
C ASP A 79 -4.20 -0.26 8.55
N ASN A 80 -4.97 -1.35 8.46
CA ASN A 80 -6.42 -1.30 8.65
C ASN A 80 -6.82 -0.84 10.06
N MET A 81 -6.13 -1.30 11.11
CA MET A 81 -6.37 -0.80 12.46
C MET A 81 -6.06 0.69 12.58
N ILE A 82 -4.96 1.15 11.96
CA ILE A 82 -4.56 2.56 11.94
C ILE A 82 -5.59 3.42 11.19
N LEU A 83 -6.16 2.94 10.08
CA LEU A 83 -7.25 3.62 9.37
C LEU A 83 -8.49 3.78 10.25
N MET A 84 -8.80 2.79 11.11
CA MET A 84 -9.90 2.93 12.07
C MET A 84 -9.60 4.00 13.12
N LEU A 85 -8.35 4.14 13.58
CA LEU A 85 -7.97 5.24 14.49
C LEU A 85 -8.24 6.62 13.85
N THR A 86 -7.94 6.78 12.56
CA THR A 86 -8.31 7.99 11.81
C THR A 86 -9.83 8.21 11.81
N LEU A 87 -10.62 7.16 11.65
CA LEU A 87 -12.09 7.25 11.68
C LEU A 87 -12.65 7.64 13.05
N TYR A 88 -11.92 7.35 14.13
CA TYR A 88 -12.29 7.67 15.52
C TYR A 88 -11.59 8.93 16.06
N SER A 89 -11.18 9.84 15.19
CA SER A 89 -10.59 11.14 15.57
C SER A 89 -9.33 11.01 16.44
N THR A 90 -8.54 9.95 16.27
CA THR A 90 -7.26 9.82 17.00
C THR A 90 -6.23 10.79 16.43
N SER A 91 -5.42 11.42 17.29
CA SER A 91 -4.45 12.43 16.87
C SER A 91 -3.38 11.89 15.92
N ALA A 92 -2.87 12.76 15.06
CA ALA A 92 -1.77 12.45 14.15
C ALA A 92 -0.50 12.01 14.89
N GLU A 93 -0.28 12.55 16.10
CA GLU A 93 0.86 12.21 16.96
C GLU A 93 0.90 10.73 17.36
N ILE A 94 -0.27 10.07 17.40
CA ILE A 94 -0.37 8.63 17.65
C ILE A 94 -0.37 7.86 16.33
N ILE A 95 -1.13 8.32 15.34
CA ILE A 95 -1.33 7.62 14.07
C ILE A 95 -0.04 7.55 13.24
N ASP A 96 0.68 8.66 13.12
CA ASP A 96 1.78 8.78 12.18
C ASP A 96 2.97 7.88 12.56
N PRO A 97 3.44 7.82 13.84
CA PRO A 97 4.50 6.88 14.23
C PRO A 97 4.12 5.41 14.00
N LEU A 98 2.86 5.04 14.24
CA LEU A 98 2.38 3.69 13.96
C LEU A 98 2.41 3.38 12.46
N ARG A 99 1.97 4.35 11.63
CA ARG A 99 1.99 4.23 10.17
C ARG A 99 3.41 4.13 9.62
N TRP A 100 4.33 4.95 10.14
CA TRP A 100 5.76 4.86 9.82
C TRP A 100 6.35 3.52 10.20
N GLY A 101 6.04 3.00 11.38
CA GLY A 101 6.50 1.67 11.80
C GLY A 101 6.02 0.56 10.87
N ILE A 102 4.73 0.55 10.54
CA ILE A 102 4.15 -0.55 9.73
C ILE A 102 4.55 -0.50 8.26
N HIS A 103 4.90 0.68 7.72
CA HIS A 103 5.44 0.80 6.37
C HIS A 103 6.74 -0.01 6.15
N LEU A 104 7.48 -0.37 7.19
CA LEU A 104 8.62 -1.31 7.09
C LEU A 104 8.15 -2.73 6.74
N ALA A 105 7.01 -3.17 7.26
CA ALA A 105 6.43 -4.46 6.90
C ALA A 105 5.95 -4.45 5.43
N ALA A 106 5.35 -3.34 4.99
CA ALA A 106 5.01 -3.11 3.58
C ALA A 106 6.25 -3.19 2.68
N ALA A 107 7.31 -2.45 3.04
CA ALA A 107 8.57 -2.44 2.31
C ALA A 107 9.20 -3.83 2.21
N THR A 108 9.17 -4.59 3.30
CA THR A 108 9.68 -5.96 3.38
C THR A 108 8.94 -6.88 2.41
N TRP A 109 7.61 -6.80 2.36
CA TRP A 109 6.81 -7.57 1.41
C TRP A 109 7.12 -7.20 -0.04
N ILE A 110 7.07 -5.91 -0.36
CA ILE A 110 7.27 -5.41 -1.73
C ILE A 110 8.69 -5.74 -2.22
N PHE A 111 9.70 -5.58 -1.37
CA PHE A 111 11.06 -5.99 -1.65
C PHE A 111 11.14 -7.49 -1.97
N GLY A 112 10.63 -8.34 -1.08
CA GLY A 112 10.65 -9.80 -1.25
C GLY A 112 9.89 -10.28 -2.49
N ALA A 113 8.74 -9.68 -2.80
CA ALA A 113 7.99 -9.96 -4.03
C ALA A 113 8.71 -9.46 -5.29
N SER A 114 9.44 -8.34 -5.21
CA SER A 114 10.17 -7.77 -6.34
C SER A 114 11.43 -8.55 -6.70
N LEU A 115 12.06 -9.24 -5.74
CA LEU A 115 13.19 -10.13 -5.99
C LEU A 115 12.87 -11.23 -7.02
N THR A 116 11.62 -11.69 -7.08
CA THR A 116 11.17 -12.75 -8.01
C THR A 116 10.67 -12.21 -9.36
N GLN A 117 10.59 -10.89 -9.49
CA GLN A 117 10.21 -10.19 -10.72
C GLN A 117 11.44 -9.86 -11.56
N GLN A 118 11.26 -9.36 -12.78
CA GLN A 118 12.34 -8.97 -13.69
C GLN A 118 12.01 -7.62 -14.35
N GLY A 119 13.03 -6.99 -14.94
CA GLY A 119 12.88 -5.75 -15.71
C GLY A 119 12.32 -4.59 -14.88
N PHE A 120 11.48 -3.78 -15.52
CA PHE A 120 10.93 -2.57 -14.92
C PHE A 120 10.10 -2.82 -13.65
N SER A 121 9.35 -3.92 -13.60
CA SER A 121 8.51 -4.28 -12.43
C SER A 121 9.36 -4.47 -11.17
N ARG A 122 10.54 -5.09 -11.29
CA ARG A 122 11.47 -5.27 -10.16
C ARG A 122 11.92 -3.90 -9.61
N TRP A 123 12.37 -3.02 -10.50
CA TRP A 123 12.89 -1.71 -10.09
C TRP A 123 11.80 -0.78 -9.54
N ALA A 124 10.60 -0.80 -10.12
CA ALA A 124 9.46 -0.08 -9.58
C ALA A 124 9.19 -0.51 -8.12
N GLY A 125 9.17 -1.81 -7.85
CA GLY A 125 8.97 -2.31 -6.50
C GLY A 125 10.10 -1.97 -5.54
N PHE A 126 11.36 -1.98 -5.99
CA PHE A 126 12.49 -1.51 -5.16
C PHE A 126 12.39 -0.02 -4.82
N ILE A 127 11.96 0.83 -5.75
CA ILE A 127 11.73 2.25 -5.49
C ILE A 127 10.62 2.41 -4.44
N VAL A 128 9.53 1.65 -4.54
CA VAL A 128 8.46 1.67 -3.54
C VAL A 128 8.98 1.21 -2.17
N ALA A 129 9.67 0.08 -2.10
CA ALA A 129 10.21 -0.45 -0.84
C ALA A 129 11.22 0.52 -0.19
N LEU A 130 12.05 1.18 -1.00
CA LEU A 130 12.98 2.21 -0.53
C LEU A 130 12.24 3.44 -0.03
N GLY A 131 11.21 3.91 -0.75
CA GLY A 131 10.46 5.10 -0.34
C GLY A 131 9.66 4.87 0.94
N MET A 132 9.05 3.69 1.10
CA MET A 132 8.37 3.27 2.32
C MET A 132 9.35 3.19 3.49
N SER A 133 10.49 2.49 3.32
CA SER A 133 11.52 2.39 4.37
C SER A 133 12.14 3.75 4.71
N GLY A 134 12.39 4.60 3.72
CA GLY A 134 12.95 5.92 3.91
C GLY A 134 12.01 6.83 4.69
N ALA A 135 10.72 6.80 4.36
CA ALA A 135 9.70 7.51 5.13
C ALA A 135 9.57 6.95 6.56
N SER A 136 9.65 5.63 6.74
CA SER A 136 9.64 5.02 8.07
C SER A 136 10.80 5.45 8.96
N LEU A 137 12.01 5.51 8.39
CA LEU A 137 13.24 5.77 9.14
C LEU A 137 13.53 7.27 9.32
N GLY A 138 13.03 8.12 8.41
CA GLY A 138 13.33 9.55 8.38
C GLY A 138 12.12 10.47 8.59
N GLY A 139 10.90 9.98 8.43
CA GLY A 139 9.68 10.80 8.37
C GLY A 139 9.40 11.60 9.64
N GLY A 140 9.75 11.05 10.81
CA GLY A 140 9.63 11.76 12.09
C GLY A 140 10.72 12.80 12.34
N PHE A 141 11.77 12.85 11.52
CA PHE A 141 12.95 13.69 11.75
C PHE A 141 13.18 14.72 10.64
N ASN A 142 12.67 14.46 9.43
CA ASN A 142 12.96 15.28 8.26
C ASN A 142 11.84 15.21 7.22
N GLU A 143 11.24 16.35 6.88
CA GLU A 143 10.20 16.44 5.85
C GLU A 143 10.65 15.94 4.47
N SER A 144 11.95 16.02 4.16
CA SER A 144 12.49 15.47 2.91
C SER A 144 12.34 13.95 2.82
N ALA A 145 12.24 13.23 3.94
CA ALA A 145 11.91 11.81 3.94
C ALA A 145 10.47 11.54 3.45
N LEU A 146 9.55 12.49 3.65
CA LEU A 146 8.19 12.40 3.12
C LEU A 146 8.14 12.59 1.60
N LEU A 147 9.13 13.27 0.99
CA LEU A 147 9.26 13.33 -0.47
C LEU A 147 9.46 11.93 -1.07
N LEU A 148 10.18 11.04 -0.37
CA LEU A 148 10.37 9.67 -0.84
C LEU A 148 9.04 8.90 -0.92
N LEU A 149 8.12 9.15 0.01
CA LEU A 149 6.78 8.58 -0.04
C LEU A 149 5.96 9.14 -1.21
N ARG A 150 6.08 10.45 -1.49
CA ARG A 150 5.44 11.08 -2.65
C ARG A 150 5.93 10.51 -3.97
N VAL A 151 7.22 10.19 -4.06
CA VAL A 151 7.79 9.49 -5.22
C VAL A 151 7.34 8.02 -5.26
N ALA A 152 7.29 7.33 -4.12
CA ALA A 152 6.85 5.94 -4.04
C ALA A 152 5.38 5.74 -4.47
N GLY A 153 4.50 6.70 -4.22
CA GLY A 153 3.06 6.61 -4.55
C GLY A 153 2.78 6.24 -6.01
N PRO A 154 3.26 7.03 -7.00
CA PRO A 154 3.12 6.67 -8.41
C PRO A 154 3.73 5.31 -8.77
N PHE A 155 4.90 4.99 -8.21
CA PHE A 155 5.55 3.70 -8.45
C PHE A 155 4.78 2.52 -7.83
N MET A 156 4.06 2.71 -6.73
CA MET A 156 3.18 1.69 -6.14
C MET A 156 2.04 1.34 -7.09
N VAL A 157 1.39 2.34 -7.69
CA VAL A 157 0.34 2.14 -8.70
C VAL A 157 0.88 1.36 -9.89
N ILE A 158 2.02 1.81 -10.43
CA ILE A 158 2.69 1.15 -11.56
C ILE A 158 3.04 -0.30 -11.20
N TRP A 159 3.61 -0.52 -10.02
CA TRP A 159 4.02 -1.84 -9.55
C TRP A 159 2.83 -2.79 -9.39
N LEU A 160 1.70 -2.33 -8.84
CA LEU A 160 0.48 -3.11 -8.71
C LEU A 160 -0.14 -3.48 -10.07
N ILE A 161 -0.15 -2.54 -11.03
CA ILE A 161 -0.61 -2.82 -12.39
C ILE A 161 0.27 -3.91 -13.04
N MET A 162 1.60 -3.78 -12.91
CA MET A 162 2.54 -4.77 -13.44
C MET A 162 2.40 -6.14 -12.76
N ALA A 163 2.16 -6.16 -11.45
CA ALA A 163 1.84 -7.37 -10.70
C ALA A 163 0.55 -8.02 -11.23
N GLY A 164 -0.50 -7.24 -11.48
CA GLY A 164 -1.75 -7.72 -12.10
C GLY A 164 -1.51 -8.36 -13.46
N ILE A 165 -0.80 -7.68 -14.36
CA ILE A 165 -0.44 -8.21 -15.68
C ILE A 165 0.31 -9.54 -15.57
N ARG A 166 1.26 -9.65 -14.64
CA ARG A 166 2.03 -10.88 -14.42
C ARG A 166 1.14 -12.02 -13.92
N LEU A 167 0.29 -11.75 -12.93
CA LEU A 167 -0.65 -12.73 -12.37
C LEU A 167 -1.66 -13.19 -13.42
N GLY A 168 -2.08 -12.32 -14.33
CA GLY A 168 -2.92 -12.66 -15.48
C GLY A 168 -2.26 -13.59 -16.50
N LYS A 169 -0.93 -13.56 -16.61
CA LYS A 169 -0.15 -14.39 -17.55
C LYS A 169 0.21 -15.75 -16.97
N SER A 170 0.43 -15.87 -15.66
CA SER A 170 0.85 -17.15 -15.04
C SER A 170 -0.19 -18.27 -15.22
N ASP A 171 -1.49 -17.95 -15.18
CA ASP A 171 -2.55 -18.96 -15.35
C ASP A 171 -2.77 -19.35 -16.81
N ALA A 172 -2.26 -18.57 -17.77
CA ALA A 172 -2.34 -18.89 -19.19
C ALA A 172 -1.26 -19.90 -19.64
N VAL A 173 -0.23 -20.13 -18.81
CA VAL A 173 0.88 -21.05 -19.12
C VAL A 173 0.68 -22.42 -18.46
N SER A 174 -0.17 -22.50 -17.43
CA SER A 174 -0.51 -23.75 -16.72
C SER A 174 -1.77 -24.44 -17.21
N ALA A 175 -2.47 -23.88 -18.20
CA ALA A 175 -3.70 -24.39 -18.80
C ALA A 175 -3.46 -24.85 -20.25
#